data_AF-I4BMS9-F1
#
_entry.id   AF-I4BMS9-F1
#
_cell.length_a   1.000
_cell.length_b   1.000
_cell.length_c   1.000
_cell.angle_alpha   90.00
_cell.angle_beta   90.00
_cell.angle_gamma   90.00
#
_symmetry.space_group_name_H-M   'P 1'
#
loop_
_entity.id
_entity.type
_entity.pdbx_description
1 polymer ?
#
loop_
_entity_poly.entity_id
_entity_poly.type
_entity_poly.pdbx_seq_one_letter_code
_entity_poly.pdbx_strand_id
1 'polypeptide(L)'
;MVDGGHNLQSFLVGAGAAVPKQAPPWFASQEQYETFQKLFATDVGAQCITTTSIDVPHLDEDDRKQALSNRSLRSTLQLLCSTYARLDAAALFGREAAFEKKLVAPLQGDLANKVRGALAGGSRIIPPSALNQLIREAIEWCADGDAADDLGPISTVEFVHMVLSINGDQEAQDRPDFFTTWPPTQDELIAFNDAMTHDDDLVLEHVRRHMLVEFARAHTNSTPVPQAILALTYDTWFKAWPDAAPHSLIGDSPEQAFKNSTNVPLRDVVRMGLHIWGHTKAGAISLDIATLKTFADAAALNLLKSTAVLSVKEYRKRLKKERAQGFLAHRRYTFTERPIIQLDDENYIVLRPAWVLDRFCGSQLYWQTFAQFGFEKTPAGEQFSLAINYVFESTVGYLFRRAARRARPTITLITEAEMQQAWTKGGITPSVCDWVLVSGNSCALIDATNVWLDANAAQGLSDPDEYQADLEETFINKKFEQLKSTRQLLIDNGWEGCTFNDTTIYTPIVVVPNTGIPASVFADIDVKLRTGQLAPNMLAAGVLTYHELEVFEGITQHRAPQMFVGLLARWRLQCTTPMPMRLQTFLDISGFDRPRSTYMGTANSLLIKKIGPPIPQL
;
A
#
# COMPACT_ATOMS: atom_id res chain seq x y z
N MET A 1 0.21 16.02 43.40
CA MET A 1 1.07 17.15 43.01
C MET A 1 2.50 16.67 43.13
N VAL A 2 3.12 16.30 42.01
CA VAL A 2 4.55 16.23 41.66
C VAL A 2 4.56 15.66 40.23
N ASP A 3 5.16 16.43 39.33
CA ASP A 3 5.49 16.25 37.91
C ASP A 3 4.97 15.01 37.14
N GLY A 4 4.06 15.29 36.21
CA GLY A 4 3.50 14.34 35.25
C GLY A 4 3.88 14.69 33.81
N GLY A 5 5.16 14.60 33.48
CA GLY A 5 5.64 14.69 32.10
C GLY A 5 6.87 13.82 31.92
N HIS A 6 6.75 12.66 31.26
CA HIS A 6 7.86 11.93 30.64
C HIS A 6 7.36 10.78 29.73
N ASN A 7 8.17 10.55 28.69
CA ASN A 7 8.36 9.33 27.87
C ASN A 7 7.81 9.33 26.44
N LEU A 8 8.46 10.10 25.57
CA LEU A 8 8.38 10.04 24.10
C LEU A 8 9.75 9.89 23.40
N GLN A 9 10.79 9.55 24.14
CA GLN A 9 12.07 9.15 23.56
C GLN A 9 11.87 7.78 22.90
N SER A 10 12.45 7.53 21.71
CA SER A 10 13.05 6.24 21.32
C SER A 10 12.58 5.39 20.12
N PHE A 11 12.57 5.89 18.89
CA PHE A 11 12.48 4.98 17.75
C PHE A 11 13.28 5.52 16.58
N LEU A 12 14.33 4.81 16.13
CA LEU A 12 14.80 4.73 14.73
C LEU A 12 16.26 4.29 14.60
N VAL A 13 16.53 3.33 13.70
CA VAL A 13 17.63 3.40 12.72
C VAL A 13 17.21 2.61 11.48
N GLY A 14 17.22 3.25 10.31
CA GLY A 14 16.93 2.64 9.01
C GLY A 14 18.06 1.73 8.51
N ALA A 15 17.67 0.71 7.74
CA ALA A 15 18.55 -0.22 7.04
C ALA A 15 19.66 0.54 6.28
N GLY A 16 20.92 0.33 6.69
CA GLY A 16 22.11 0.92 6.06
C GLY A 16 23.00 1.69 7.03
N ALA A 17 22.42 2.40 8.00
CA ALA A 17 23.15 3.01 9.11
C ALA A 17 23.14 2.06 10.31
N ALA A 18 24.28 1.92 11.00
CA ALA A 18 24.41 1.00 12.11
C ALA A 18 23.48 1.40 13.26
N VAL A 19 22.44 0.60 13.51
CA VAL A 19 21.63 0.64 14.73
C VAL A 19 22.60 0.63 15.92
N PRO A 20 22.46 1.52 16.94
CA PRO A 20 23.36 1.53 18.08
C PRO A 20 23.57 0.10 18.61
N LYS A 21 24.81 -0.27 18.96
CA LYS A 21 25.08 -1.64 19.46
C LYS A 21 24.66 -1.81 20.92
N GLN A 22 24.56 -0.71 21.65
CA GLN A 22 24.13 -0.67 23.03
C GLN A 22 22.72 -0.10 23.11
N ALA A 23 21.93 -0.64 24.03
CA ALA A 23 20.65 -0.10 24.43
C ALA A 23 20.86 1.36 24.79
N PRO A 24 20.19 2.26 24.07
CA PRO A 24 20.16 3.63 24.52
C PRO A 24 19.48 3.72 25.90
N PRO A 25 19.70 4.81 26.65
CA PRO A 25 19.34 4.94 28.08
C PRO A 25 17.87 4.68 28.44
N TRP A 26 16.98 4.73 27.45
CA TRP A 26 15.52 4.63 27.60
C TRP A 26 14.97 3.22 27.34
N PHE A 27 15.78 2.27 26.85
CA PHE A 27 15.43 0.87 26.90
C PHE A 27 15.64 0.37 28.32
N ALA A 28 14.65 -0.30 28.91
CA ALA A 28 14.74 -0.79 30.28
C ALA A 28 15.87 -1.82 30.46
N SER A 29 16.35 -2.40 29.36
CA SER A 29 17.54 -3.25 29.32
C SER A 29 18.09 -3.40 27.89
N GLN A 30 19.36 -3.84 27.80
CA GLN A 30 19.96 -4.34 26.57
C GLN A 30 19.14 -5.45 25.90
N GLU A 31 18.57 -6.37 26.69
CA GLU A 31 17.75 -7.46 26.18
C GLU A 31 16.47 -6.97 25.48
N GLN A 32 15.82 -5.95 26.06
CA GLN A 32 14.67 -5.31 25.44
C GLN A 32 15.05 -4.64 24.12
N TYR A 33 16.24 -4.04 24.05
CA TYR A 33 16.74 -3.40 22.84
C TYR A 33 17.11 -4.40 21.74
N GLU A 34 17.76 -5.51 22.08
CA GLU A 34 18.04 -6.57 21.13
C GLU A 34 16.75 -7.22 20.60
N THR A 35 15.74 -7.35 21.47
CA THR A 35 14.40 -7.81 21.06
C THR A 35 13.77 -6.83 20.08
N PHE A 36 13.88 -5.52 20.35
CA PHE A 36 13.45 -4.48 19.42
C PHE A 36 14.17 -4.57 18.09
N GLN A 37 15.50 -4.68 18.07
CA GLN A 37 16.28 -4.79 16.84
C GLN A 37 15.83 -5.99 16.00
N LYS A 38 15.53 -7.13 16.63
CA LYS A 38 15.01 -8.33 15.94
C LYS A 38 13.61 -8.11 15.37
N LEU A 39 12.69 -7.54 16.16
CA LEU A 39 11.33 -7.25 15.72
C LEU A 39 11.33 -6.21 14.60
N PHE A 40 12.11 -5.15 14.76
CA PHE A 40 12.28 -4.10 13.77
C PHE A 40 12.87 -4.64 12.46
N ALA A 41 13.92 -5.47 12.53
CA ALA A 41 14.47 -6.13 11.35
C ALA A 41 13.44 -7.04 10.65
N THR A 42 12.56 -7.69 11.43
CA THR A 42 11.46 -8.49 10.90
C THR A 42 10.42 -7.61 10.19
N ASP A 43 10.08 -6.47 10.79
CA ASP A 43 9.11 -5.51 10.26
C ASP A 43 9.62 -4.80 8.99
N VAL A 44 10.87 -4.34 8.98
CA VAL A 44 11.51 -3.71 7.80
C VAL A 44 11.66 -4.73 6.67
N GLY A 45 11.81 -6.00 7.00
CA GLY A 45 11.97 -7.09 6.05
C GLY A 45 13.40 -7.22 5.55
N ALA A 46 13.57 -8.02 4.51
CA ALA A 46 14.89 -8.34 4.01
C ALA A 46 15.58 -7.14 3.34
N GLN A 47 16.85 -6.92 3.70
CA GLN A 47 17.67 -5.85 3.14
C GLN A 47 17.93 -6.09 1.64
N CYS A 48 17.91 -4.99 0.88
CA CYS A 48 18.29 -5.04 -0.54
C CYS A 48 19.81 -5.07 -0.66
N ILE A 49 20.31 -5.93 -1.54
CA ILE A 49 21.73 -5.95 -1.90
C ILE A 49 22.02 -4.71 -2.72
N THR A 50 23.07 -3.98 -2.37
CA THR A 50 23.62 -2.86 -3.15
C THR A 50 25.00 -3.20 -3.67
N THR A 51 25.48 -2.51 -4.71
CA THR A 51 26.86 -2.71 -5.20
C THR A 51 27.88 -2.51 -4.08
N THR A 52 27.65 -1.54 -3.21
CA THR A 52 28.54 -1.24 -2.09
C THR A 52 28.50 -2.31 -1.00
N SER A 53 27.33 -2.89 -0.71
CA SER A 53 27.20 -3.95 0.30
C SER A 53 27.96 -5.24 -0.02
N ILE A 54 28.39 -5.41 -1.26
CA ILE A 54 29.11 -6.61 -1.74
C ILE A 54 30.42 -6.27 -2.46
N ASP A 55 30.95 -5.05 -2.29
CA ASP A 55 32.21 -4.61 -2.89
C ASP A 55 32.27 -4.81 -4.42
N VAL A 56 31.23 -4.39 -5.12
CA VAL A 56 31.16 -4.34 -6.59
C VAL A 56 31.18 -2.88 -7.03
N PRO A 57 31.83 -2.52 -8.16
CA PRO A 57 31.80 -1.15 -8.67
C PRO A 57 30.37 -0.66 -8.85
N HIS A 58 30.07 0.56 -8.43
CA HIS A 58 28.76 1.17 -8.62
C HIS A 58 28.66 1.75 -10.04
N LEU A 59 27.54 1.53 -10.74
CA LEU A 59 27.23 2.16 -12.01
C LEU A 59 26.38 3.40 -11.72
N ASP A 60 26.92 4.59 -11.94
CA ASP A 60 26.14 5.82 -11.80
C ASP A 60 25.10 5.98 -12.93
N GLU A 61 24.35 7.08 -12.90
CA GLU A 61 23.33 7.36 -13.92
C GLU A 61 23.91 7.41 -15.35
N ASP A 62 25.08 8.01 -15.54
CA ASP A 62 25.69 8.19 -16.85
C ASP A 62 26.24 6.85 -17.39
N ASP A 63 26.85 6.04 -16.53
CA ASP A 63 27.30 4.68 -16.84
C ASP A 63 26.12 3.80 -17.29
N ARG A 64 25.01 3.82 -16.53
CA ARG A 64 23.80 3.04 -16.88
C ARG A 64 23.18 3.53 -18.18
N LYS A 65 23.13 4.84 -18.40
CA LYS A 65 22.65 5.43 -19.65
C LYS A 65 23.51 5.02 -20.84
N GLN A 66 24.83 5.04 -20.71
CA GLN A 66 25.74 4.57 -21.75
C GLN A 66 25.50 3.08 -22.05
N ALA A 67 25.38 2.25 -21.02
CA ALA A 67 25.12 0.82 -21.18
C ALA A 67 23.76 0.53 -21.85
N LEU A 68 22.71 1.29 -21.51
CA LEU A 68 21.37 1.14 -22.09
C LEU A 68 21.25 1.70 -23.51
N SER A 69 21.99 2.75 -23.85
CA SER A 69 21.94 3.42 -25.17
C SER A 69 22.24 2.51 -26.36
N ASN A 70 22.97 1.41 -26.14
CA ASN A 70 23.37 0.45 -27.18
C ASN A 70 22.51 -0.84 -27.16
N ARG A 71 21.28 -0.76 -26.64
CA ARG A 71 20.37 -1.89 -26.47
C ARG A 71 18.99 -1.59 -27.09
N SER A 72 18.32 -2.62 -27.60
CA SER A 72 16.94 -2.50 -28.09
C SER A 72 16.00 -2.23 -26.92
N LEU A 73 15.17 -1.20 -27.07
CA LEU A 73 14.08 -0.89 -26.16
C LEU A 73 13.11 -2.07 -26.04
N ARG A 74 12.68 -2.63 -27.18
CA ARG A 74 11.68 -3.70 -27.25
C ARG A 74 12.16 -4.94 -26.49
N SER A 75 13.35 -5.44 -26.83
CA SER A 75 13.91 -6.65 -26.22
C SER A 75 14.26 -6.45 -24.74
N THR A 76 14.76 -5.26 -24.38
CA THR A 76 15.06 -4.93 -22.98
C THR A 76 13.79 -4.85 -22.15
N LEU A 77 12.74 -4.18 -22.64
CA LEU A 77 11.45 -4.15 -21.93
C LEU A 77 10.80 -5.53 -21.82
N GLN A 78 10.91 -6.39 -22.84
CA GLN A 78 10.46 -7.78 -22.74
C GLN A 78 11.14 -8.51 -21.59
N LEU A 79 12.46 -8.39 -21.44
CA LEU A 79 13.20 -8.99 -20.33
C LEU A 79 12.75 -8.42 -18.98
N LEU A 80 12.71 -7.09 -18.84
CA LEU A 80 12.40 -6.41 -17.57
C LEU A 80 10.96 -6.68 -17.12
N CYS A 81 9.98 -6.46 -18.01
CA CYS A 81 8.56 -6.58 -17.68
C CYS A 81 8.15 -8.04 -17.44
N SER A 82 8.74 -9.01 -18.17
CA SER A 82 8.50 -10.44 -17.93
C SER A 82 9.12 -10.91 -16.60
N THR A 83 10.29 -10.38 -16.24
CA THR A 83 10.90 -10.60 -14.92
C THR A 83 10.02 -10.05 -13.82
N TYR A 84 9.45 -8.85 -14.01
CA TYR A 84 8.53 -8.24 -13.06
C TYR A 84 7.25 -9.06 -12.88
N ALA A 85 6.62 -9.48 -13.98
CA ALA A 85 5.42 -10.32 -13.93
C ALA A 85 5.65 -11.62 -13.14
N ARG A 86 6.83 -12.24 -13.30
CA ARG A 86 7.20 -13.45 -12.56
C ARG A 86 7.51 -13.18 -11.09
N LEU A 87 8.09 -12.03 -10.78
CA LEU A 87 8.32 -11.58 -9.41
C LEU A 87 6.98 -11.35 -8.69
N ASP A 88 6.03 -10.64 -9.33
CA ASP A 88 4.67 -10.44 -8.80
C ASP A 88 3.99 -11.80 -8.54
N ALA A 89 4.07 -12.74 -9.50
CA ALA A 89 3.52 -14.07 -9.33
C ALA A 89 4.17 -14.86 -8.17
N ALA A 90 5.47 -14.67 -7.93
CA ALA A 90 6.14 -15.27 -6.79
C ALA A 90 5.73 -14.61 -5.46
N ALA A 91 5.52 -13.29 -5.44
CA ALA A 91 5.14 -12.52 -4.27
C ALA A 91 3.78 -12.90 -3.71
N LEU A 92 2.82 -13.25 -4.58
CA LEU A 92 1.50 -13.75 -4.16
C LEU A 92 1.56 -15.01 -3.28
N PHE A 93 2.69 -15.72 -3.27
CA PHE A 93 2.89 -16.94 -2.47
C PHE A 93 4.10 -16.86 -1.53
N GLY A 94 4.69 -15.67 -1.34
CA GLY A 94 5.91 -15.52 -0.52
C GLY A 94 7.13 -16.28 -1.06
N ARG A 95 7.27 -16.40 -2.38
CA ARG A 95 8.30 -17.19 -3.07
C ARG A 95 9.36 -16.36 -3.78
N GLU A 96 9.43 -15.07 -3.50
CA GLU A 96 10.29 -14.14 -4.24
C GLU A 96 11.78 -14.45 -4.03
N ALA A 97 12.19 -14.83 -2.81
CA ALA A 97 13.57 -15.26 -2.54
C ALA A 97 13.95 -16.51 -3.37
N ALA A 98 13.01 -17.44 -3.57
CA ALA A 98 13.24 -18.61 -4.43
C ALA A 98 13.34 -18.22 -5.90
N PHE A 99 12.53 -17.25 -6.34
CA PHE A 99 12.61 -16.69 -7.70
C PHE A 99 13.97 -16.01 -7.95
N GLU A 100 14.42 -15.13 -7.05
CA GLU A 100 15.71 -14.44 -7.19
C GLU A 100 16.89 -15.41 -7.19
N LYS A 101 16.89 -16.42 -6.31
CA LYS A 101 17.91 -17.49 -6.32
C LYS A 101 17.95 -18.22 -7.66
N LYS A 102 16.80 -18.52 -8.25
CA LYS A 102 16.71 -19.15 -9.58
C LYS A 102 17.22 -18.23 -10.68
N LEU A 103 16.91 -16.93 -10.60
CA LEU A 103 17.34 -15.94 -11.59
C LEU A 103 18.87 -15.81 -11.66
N VAL A 104 19.56 -15.83 -10.51
CA VAL A 104 21.02 -15.70 -10.45
C VAL A 104 21.77 -17.02 -10.54
N ALA A 105 21.07 -18.16 -10.49
CA ALA A 105 21.68 -19.48 -10.60
C ALA A 105 22.59 -19.65 -11.84
N PRO A 106 22.24 -19.13 -13.04
CA PRO A 106 23.07 -19.27 -14.23
C PRO A 106 24.30 -18.33 -14.27
N LEU A 107 24.37 -17.32 -13.39
CA LEU A 107 25.45 -16.33 -13.42
C LEU A 107 26.81 -16.96 -13.06
N GLN A 108 27.90 -16.43 -13.60
CA GLN A 108 29.26 -16.88 -13.31
C GLN A 108 30.15 -15.68 -12.94
N GLY A 109 31.30 -15.96 -12.32
CA GLY A 109 32.27 -14.93 -11.92
C GLY A 109 32.04 -14.34 -10.52
N ASP A 110 32.81 -13.29 -10.21
CA ASP A 110 32.88 -12.67 -8.88
C ASP A 110 31.52 -12.12 -8.41
N LEU A 111 30.84 -11.35 -9.28
CA LEU A 111 29.50 -10.81 -9.00
C LEU A 111 28.52 -11.92 -8.58
N ALA A 112 28.52 -13.05 -9.30
CA ALA A 112 27.62 -14.17 -9.02
C ALA A 112 27.87 -14.78 -7.64
N ASN A 113 29.14 -14.92 -7.25
CA ASN A 113 29.52 -15.48 -5.95
C ASN A 113 29.10 -14.57 -4.80
N LYS A 114 29.38 -13.27 -4.94
CA LYS A 114 29.01 -12.23 -3.96
C LYS A 114 27.49 -12.14 -3.75
N VAL A 115 26.73 -12.05 -4.85
CA VAL A 115 25.27 -11.98 -4.81
C VAL A 115 24.66 -13.25 -4.19
N ARG A 116 25.15 -14.44 -4.55
CA ARG A 116 24.68 -15.70 -3.94
C ARG A 116 24.98 -15.77 -2.45
N GLY A 117 26.14 -15.27 -2.02
CA GLY A 117 26.50 -15.17 -0.61
C GLY A 117 25.49 -14.31 0.17
N ALA A 118 25.18 -13.12 -0.34
CA ALA A 118 24.20 -12.23 0.29
C ALA A 118 22.77 -12.81 0.28
N LEU A 119 22.33 -13.43 -0.82
CA LEU A 119 21.03 -14.13 -0.89
C LEU A 119 20.94 -15.32 0.08
N ALA A 120 22.05 -16.00 0.37
CA ALA A 120 22.09 -17.08 1.35
C ALA A 120 21.92 -16.53 2.77
N GLY A 121 22.39 -15.30 3.03
CA GLY A 121 22.17 -14.56 4.27
C GLY A 121 20.77 -13.95 4.44
N GLY A 122 19.90 -14.08 3.44
CA GLY A 122 18.51 -13.61 3.50
C GLY A 122 18.24 -12.26 2.85
N SER A 123 19.25 -11.61 2.26
CA SER A 123 19.07 -10.37 1.48
C SER A 123 18.28 -10.59 0.19
N ARG A 124 17.86 -9.50 -0.45
CA ARG A 124 17.06 -9.50 -1.69
C ARG A 124 17.70 -8.66 -2.78
N ILE A 125 17.48 -9.03 -4.04
CA ILE A 125 18.06 -8.31 -5.18
C ILE A 125 17.08 -7.29 -5.74
N ILE A 126 15.81 -7.68 -5.94
CA ILE A 126 14.89 -6.96 -6.84
C ILE A 126 13.70 -6.41 -6.05
N PRO A 127 13.85 -5.31 -5.30
CA PRO A 127 12.69 -4.58 -4.83
C PRO A 127 11.92 -4.01 -6.04
N PRO A 128 10.57 -3.96 -6.00
CA PRO A 128 9.75 -3.35 -7.05
C PRO A 128 10.17 -1.93 -7.45
N SER A 129 10.63 -1.10 -6.50
CA SER A 129 11.14 0.25 -6.77
C SER A 129 12.34 0.27 -7.73
N ALA A 130 13.31 -0.63 -7.57
CA ALA A 130 14.48 -0.69 -8.43
C ALA A 130 14.12 -1.14 -9.85
N LEU A 131 13.19 -2.08 -9.98
CA LEU A 131 12.72 -2.53 -11.28
C LEU A 131 11.89 -1.46 -12.00
N ASN A 132 11.09 -0.67 -11.26
CA ASN A 132 10.40 0.50 -11.83
C ASN A 132 11.38 1.52 -12.41
N GLN A 133 12.47 1.80 -11.67
CA GLN A 133 13.51 2.71 -12.13
C GLN A 133 14.26 2.14 -13.34
N LEU A 134 14.60 0.85 -13.36
CA LEU A 134 15.26 0.26 -14.53
C LEU A 134 14.34 0.24 -15.77
N ILE A 135 13.04 0.02 -15.61
CA ILE A 135 12.05 0.16 -16.70
C ILE A 135 12.00 1.60 -17.21
N ARG A 136 12.00 2.59 -16.30
CA ARG A 136 12.07 4.02 -16.65
C ARG A 136 13.31 4.33 -17.48
N GLU A 137 14.47 3.96 -16.97
CA GLU A 137 15.78 4.19 -17.61
C GLU A 137 15.85 3.50 -18.98
N ALA A 138 15.31 2.27 -19.10
CA ALA A 138 15.20 1.58 -20.39
C ALA A 138 14.34 2.37 -21.39
N ILE A 139 13.16 2.87 -20.99
CA ILE A 139 12.29 3.70 -21.86
C ILE A 139 12.98 5.00 -22.27
N GLU A 140 13.70 5.63 -21.34
CA GLU A 140 14.37 6.90 -21.58
C GLU A 140 15.56 6.76 -22.52
N TRP A 141 16.34 5.67 -22.42
CA TRP A 141 17.68 5.63 -23.01
C TRP A 141 17.93 4.51 -24.02
N CYS A 142 17.19 3.39 -24.01
CA CYS A 142 17.38 2.35 -25.02
C CYS A 142 17.01 2.86 -26.42
N ALA A 143 17.66 2.30 -27.45
CA ALA A 143 17.38 2.60 -28.83
C ALA A 143 16.03 2.00 -29.26
N ASP A 144 15.25 2.75 -30.05
CA ASP A 144 13.97 2.34 -30.62
C ASP A 144 13.95 2.52 -32.15
N GLY A 145 13.08 1.76 -32.82
CA GLY A 145 12.96 1.72 -34.28
C GLY A 145 13.64 0.49 -34.92
N ASP A 146 13.42 0.29 -36.22
CA ASP A 146 13.78 -0.96 -36.91
C ASP A 146 15.28 -1.28 -36.85
N ALA A 147 16.16 -0.27 -36.95
CA ALA A 147 17.61 -0.45 -36.85
C ALA A 147 18.08 -0.83 -35.44
N ALA A 148 17.25 -0.64 -34.41
CA ALA A 148 17.56 -0.99 -33.04
C ALA A 148 17.23 -2.45 -32.71
N ASP A 149 16.45 -3.17 -33.53
CA ASP A 149 16.08 -4.56 -33.26
C ASP A 149 17.29 -5.53 -33.34
N ASP A 150 18.37 -5.12 -34.01
CA ASP A 150 19.65 -5.84 -34.02
C ASP A 150 20.45 -5.70 -32.71
N LEU A 151 20.16 -4.66 -31.91
CA LEU A 151 20.78 -4.42 -30.61
C LEU A 151 20.06 -5.31 -29.58
N GLY A 152 20.57 -6.51 -29.28
CA GLY A 152 19.93 -7.40 -28.29
C GLY A 152 19.62 -6.76 -26.91
N PRO A 153 18.87 -7.46 -26.03
CA PRO A 153 18.56 -6.94 -24.69
C PRO A 153 19.83 -6.80 -23.84
N ILE A 154 19.72 -6.10 -22.71
CA ILE A 154 20.72 -6.24 -21.64
C ILE A 154 20.87 -7.71 -21.22
N SER A 155 22.09 -8.12 -20.91
CA SER A 155 22.38 -9.44 -20.35
C SER A 155 21.91 -9.56 -18.89
N THR A 156 21.79 -10.79 -18.38
CA THR A 156 21.44 -11.01 -16.96
C THR A 156 22.49 -10.44 -16.00
N VAL A 157 23.76 -10.39 -16.40
CA VAL A 157 24.85 -9.79 -15.62
C VAL A 157 24.64 -8.27 -15.52
N GLU A 158 24.42 -7.60 -16.65
CA GLU A 158 24.12 -6.15 -16.69
C GLU A 158 22.85 -5.83 -15.91
N PHE A 159 21.80 -6.63 -16.07
CA PHE A 159 20.55 -6.50 -15.31
C PHE A 159 20.80 -6.52 -13.80
N VAL A 160 21.50 -7.54 -13.28
CA VAL A 160 21.78 -7.63 -11.84
C VAL A 160 22.63 -6.45 -11.40
N HIS A 161 23.70 -6.12 -12.12
CA HIS A 161 24.58 -5.01 -11.76
C HIS A 161 23.83 -3.67 -11.70
N MET A 162 23.02 -3.36 -12.71
CA MET A 162 22.19 -2.15 -12.74
C MET A 162 21.18 -2.10 -11.59
N VAL A 163 20.51 -3.21 -11.29
CA VAL A 163 19.55 -3.27 -10.15
C VAL A 163 20.26 -3.01 -8.82
N LEU A 164 21.45 -3.60 -8.61
CA LEU A 164 22.22 -3.37 -7.38
C LEU A 164 22.73 -1.93 -7.27
N SER A 165 23.08 -1.28 -8.39
CA SER A 165 23.47 0.13 -8.40
C SER A 165 22.26 1.03 -8.12
N ILE A 166 21.12 0.75 -8.74
CA ILE A 166 19.86 1.45 -8.45
C ILE A 166 19.47 1.30 -6.96
N ASN A 167 19.62 0.11 -6.37
CA ASN A 167 19.39 -0.06 -4.93
C ASN A 167 20.30 0.87 -4.12
N GLY A 168 21.57 1.00 -4.50
CA GLY A 168 22.52 1.94 -3.89
C GLY A 168 22.12 3.40 -4.05
N ASP A 169 21.63 3.81 -5.23
CA ASP A 169 21.12 5.16 -5.47
C ASP A 169 19.90 5.46 -4.58
N GLN A 170 18.98 4.51 -4.46
CA GLN A 170 17.78 4.66 -3.64
C GLN A 170 18.14 4.75 -2.15
N GLU A 171 19.09 3.93 -1.69
CA GLU A 171 19.62 4.01 -0.32
C GLU A 171 20.29 5.37 -0.06
N ALA A 172 21.05 5.89 -1.03
CA ALA A 172 21.71 7.19 -0.94
C ALA A 172 20.71 8.36 -0.92
N GLN A 173 19.58 8.23 -1.62
CA GLN A 173 18.50 9.22 -1.62
C GLN A 173 17.80 9.30 -0.26
N ASP A 174 17.63 8.16 0.41
CA ASP A 174 17.02 8.06 1.75
C ASP A 174 18.00 8.46 2.88
N ARG A 175 19.20 8.91 2.54
CA ARG A 175 20.26 9.31 3.49
C ARG A 175 19.78 10.47 4.38
N PRO A 176 19.99 10.38 5.71
CA PRO A 176 19.93 11.52 6.63
C PRO A 176 20.78 12.72 6.20
N ASP A 177 20.26 13.94 6.37
CA ASP A 177 21.01 15.17 6.07
C ASP A 177 22.25 15.34 6.98
N PHE A 178 22.29 14.61 8.10
CA PHE A 178 23.45 14.48 8.98
C PHE A 178 24.68 13.91 8.26
N PHE A 179 24.49 12.99 7.32
CA PHE A 179 25.59 12.35 6.62
C PHE A 179 26.01 13.17 5.40
N THR A 180 27.30 13.45 5.32
CA THR A 180 27.90 14.16 4.18
C THR A 180 28.42 13.20 3.12
N THR A 181 28.80 11.98 3.51
CA THR A 181 29.24 10.92 2.59
C THR A 181 28.20 9.80 2.43
N TRP A 182 28.32 8.99 1.37
CA TRP A 182 27.53 7.78 1.21
C TRP A 182 28.34 6.65 0.53
N PRO A 183 28.48 5.47 1.16
CA PRO A 183 28.05 5.14 2.53
C PRO A 183 28.71 6.05 3.59
N PRO A 184 28.09 6.23 4.75
CA PRO A 184 28.63 7.09 5.80
C PRO A 184 29.96 6.52 6.31
N THR A 185 30.89 7.42 6.66
CA THR A 185 32.13 7.02 7.31
C THR A 185 31.87 6.48 8.72
N GLN A 186 32.83 5.74 9.27
CA GLN A 186 32.73 5.23 10.63
C GLN A 186 32.59 6.35 11.67
N ASP A 187 33.26 7.49 11.44
CA ASP A 187 33.20 8.65 12.32
C ASP A 187 31.83 9.35 12.25
N GLU A 188 31.27 9.50 11.04
CA GLU A 188 29.91 10.01 10.85
C GLU A 188 28.88 9.11 11.54
N LEU A 189 29.03 7.79 11.47
CA LEU A 189 28.15 6.84 12.18
C LEU A 189 28.25 6.99 13.70
N ILE A 190 29.45 7.21 14.25
CA ILE A 190 29.64 7.42 15.69
C ILE A 190 28.98 8.73 16.11
N ALA A 191 29.23 9.81 15.38
CA ALA A 191 28.65 11.13 15.67
C ALA A 191 27.12 11.12 15.55
N PHE A 192 26.58 10.43 14.54
CA PHE A 192 25.14 10.29 14.36
C PHE A 192 24.50 9.53 15.52
N ASN A 193 25.10 8.41 15.94
CA ASN A 193 24.58 7.63 17.06
C ASN A 193 24.66 8.40 18.39
N ASP A 194 25.72 9.19 18.60
CA ASP A 194 25.84 10.07 19.76
C ASP A 194 24.76 11.17 19.76
N ALA A 195 24.54 11.82 18.63
CA ALA A 195 23.49 12.84 18.48
C ALA A 195 22.09 12.25 18.72
N MET A 196 21.75 11.13 18.07
CA MET A 196 20.48 10.42 18.26
C MET A 196 20.25 9.92 19.69
N THR A 197 21.31 9.86 20.53
CA THR A 197 21.21 9.50 21.95
C THR A 197 20.85 10.69 22.85
N HIS A 198 21.13 11.92 22.42
CA HIS A 198 21.03 13.10 23.28
C HIS A 198 20.07 14.18 22.75
N ASP A 199 19.66 14.10 21.48
CA ASP A 199 18.82 15.08 20.81
C ASP A 199 17.46 14.48 20.43
N ASP A 200 16.45 14.72 21.26
CA ASP A 200 15.09 14.22 21.07
C ASP A 200 14.41 14.84 19.83
N ASP A 201 14.76 16.08 19.47
CA ASP A 201 14.19 16.76 18.29
C ASP A 201 14.73 16.13 17.00
N LEU A 202 16.04 15.82 16.97
CA LEU A 202 16.66 15.10 15.84
C LEU A 202 16.05 13.72 15.64
N VAL A 203 15.75 13.00 16.73
CA VAL A 203 15.07 11.69 16.67
C VAL A 203 13.69 11.84 16.05
N LEU A 204 12.90 12.80 16.51
CA LEU A 204 11.54 13.03 16.02
C LEU A 204 11.53 13.44 14.54
N GLU A 205 12.45 14.30 14.13
CA GLU A 205 12.65 14.70 12.73
C GLU A 205 12.93 13.47 11.86
N HIS A 206 13.85 12.61 12.29
CA HIS A 206 14.12 11.38 11.57
C HIS A 206 12.90 10.46 11.51
N VAL A 207 12.09 10.34 12.58
CA VAL A 207 10.90 9.45 12.62
C VAL A 207 9.97 9.85 11.49
N ARG A 208 9.72 11.16 11.41
CA ARG A 208 8.81 11.74 10.42
C ARG A 208 9.34 11.55 9.00
N ARG A 209 10.63 11.79 8.77
CA ARG A 209 11.26 11.57 7.45
C ARG A 209 11.18 10.10 7.03
N HIS A 210 11.58 9.18 7.89
CA HIS A 210 11.57 7.75 7.60
C HIS A 210 10.16 7.20 7.41
N MET A 211 9.16 7.73 8.13
CA MET A 211 7.76 7.35 7.96
C MET A 211 7.28 7.60 6.52
N LEU A 212 7.58 8.78 5.95
CA LEU A 212 7.18 9.10 4.58
C LEU A 212 7.86 8.18 3.55
N VAL A 213 9.15 7.89 3.73
CA VAL A 213 9.88 6.92 2.91
C VAL A 213 9.25 5.54 3.01
N GLU A 214 8.91 5.09 4.22
CA GLU A 214 8.25 3.80 4.43
C GLU A 214 6.85 3.75 3.81
N PHE A 215 6.10 4.84 3.79
CA PHE A 215 4.83 4.89 3.05
C PHE A 215 5.03 4.74 1.55
N ALA A 216 5.96 5.51 0.98
CA ALA A 216 6.28 5.46 -0.43
C ALA A 216 6.75 4.06 -0.84
N ARG A 217 7.59 3.44 0.01
CA ARG A 217 8.08 2.07 -0.15
C ARG A 217 6.97 1.04 -0.01
N ALA A 218 6.13 1.12 1.01
CA ALA A 218 5.01 0.20 1.23
C ALA A 218 4.05 0.20 0.03
N HIS A 219 3.69 1.38 -0.46
CA HIS A 219 2.82 1.50 -1.63
C HIS A 219 3.50 1.03 -2.92
N THR A 220 4.78 1.37 -3.14
CA THR A 220 5.53 0.97 -4.35
C THR A 220 5.78 -0.53 -4.41
N ASN A 221 6.09 -1.13 -3.26
CA ASN A 221 6.43 -2.54 -3.17
C ASN A 221 5.21 -3.44 -2.96
N SER A 222 4.03 -2.87 -2.71
CA SER A 222 2.80 -3.64 -2.63
C SER A 222 2.58 -4.46 -3.91
N THR A 223 2.30 -5.75 -3.73
CA THR A 223 1.82 -6.61 -4.81
C THR A 223 0.36 -6.90 -4.52
N PRO A 224 -0.58 -6.31 -5.27
CA PRO A 224 -1.98 -6.48 -4.97
C PRO A 224 -2.43 -7.93 -5.16
N VAL A 225 -3.22 -8.44 -4.21
CA VAL A 225 -3.83 -9.76 -4.31
C VAL A 225 -4.98 -9.71 -5.32
N PRO A 226 -4.92 -10.41 -6.47
CA PRO A 226 -5.90 -10.23 -7.53
C PRO A 226 -7.32 -10.49 -7.07
N GLN A 227 -7.53 -11.52 -6.25
CA GLN A 227 -8.83 -11.91 -5.77
C GLN A 227 -9.45 -10.88 -4.80
N ALA A 228 -8.62 -10.09 -4.12
CA ALA A 228 -9.09 -8.98 -3.28
C ALA A 228 -9.49 -7.78 -4.14
N ILE A 229 -8.68 -7.44 -5.16
CA ILE A 229 -9.04 -6.39 -6.13
C ILE A 229 -10.38 -6.71 -6.78
N LEU A 230 -10.57 -7.93 -7.29
CA LEU A 230 -11.81 -8.30 -7.99
C LEU A 230 -13.04 -8.27 -7.06
N ALA A 231 -12.87 -8.65 -5.79
CA ALA A 231 -13.95 -8.59 -4.81
C ALA A 231 -14.35 -7.13 -4.55
N LEU A 232 -13.35 -6.25 -4.40
CA LEU A 232 -13.55 -4.81 -4.28
C LEU A 232 -14.16 -4.21 -5.55
N THR A 233 -13.76 -4.63 -6.75
CA THR A 233 -14.38 -4.17 -8.00
C THR A 233 -15.88 -4.45 -7.99
N TYR A 234 -16.29 -5.64 -7.57
CA TYR A 234 -17.70 -5.99 -7.45
C TYR A 234 -18.42 -5.11 -6.43
N ASP A 235 -17.85 -4.99 -5.23
CA ASP A 235 -18.45 -4.27 -4.12
C ASP A 235 -18.60 -2.77 -4.42
N THR A 236 -17.60 -2.16 -5.03
CA THR A 236 -17.60 -0.74 -5.37
C THR A 236 -18.44 -0.44 -6.60
N TRP A 237 -18.35 -1.25 -7.66
CA TRP A 237 -18.85 -0.84 -8.97
C TRP A 237 -20.12 -1.55 -9.45
N PHE A 238 -20.41 -2.75 -8.94
CA PHE A 238 -21.51 -3.58 -9.46
C PHE A 238 -22.65 -3.82 -8.46
N LYS A 239 -22.56 -3.21 -7.27
CA LYS A 239 -23.68 -3.04 -6.34
C LYS A 239 -24.39 -1.72 -6.60
N ALA A 240 -25.61 -1.60 -6.07
CA ALA A 240 -26.32 -0.32 -6.06
C ALA A 240 -25.60 0.67 -5.12
N TRP A 241 -25.85 1.95 -5.31
CA TRP A 241 -25.49 2.96 -4.31
C TRP A 241 -26.10 2.59 -2.95
N PRO A 242 -25.41 2.88 -1.83
CA PRO A 242 -26.05 2.89 -0.52
C PRO A 242 -27.25 3.84 -0.51
N ASP A 243 -28.31 3.51 0.23
CA ASP A 243 -29.56 4.30 0.23
C ASP A 243 -29.37 5.78 0.61
N ALA A 244 -28.38 6.07 1.45
CA ALA A 244 -28.04 7.44 1.89
C ALA A 244 -27.15 8.20 0.89
N ALA A 245 -26.57 7.52 -0.11
CA ALA A 245 -25.62 8.14 -1.02
C ALA A 245 -26.35 9.04 -2.04
N PRO A 246 -25.90 10.30 -2.23
CA PRO A 246 -26.51 11.18 -3.23
C PRO A 246 -26.05 10.77 -4.64
N HIS A 247 -26.98 10.60 -5.59
CA HIS A 247 -26.61 10.12 -6.92
C HIS A 247 -27.43 10.69 -8.10
N SER A 248 -28.18 11.77 -7.87
CA SER A 248 -29.10 12.35 -8.86
C SER A 248 -28.43 12.91 -10.14
N LEU A 249 -27.15 13.27 -10.08
CA LEU A 249 -26.37 13.85 -11.17
C LEU A 249 -25.43 12.85 -11.84
N ILE A 250 -25.18 11.70 -11.20
CA ILE A 250 -24.16 10.73 -11.63
C ILE A 250 -24.79 9.44 -12.19
N GLY A 251 -26.06 9.16 -11.88
CA GLY A 251 -26.80 7.98 -12.37
C GLY A 251 -27.10 6.97 -11.27
N ASP A 252 -27.99 6.01 -11.55
CA ASP A 252 -28.61 5.16 -10.52
C ASP A 252 -27.72 4.05 -9.94
N SER A 253 -26.50 3.90 -10.44
CA SER A 253 -25.52 2.96 -9.89
C SER A 253 -24.08 3.41 -10.20
N PRO A 254 -23.07 2.92 -9.46
CA PRO A 254 -21.66 3.13 -9.79
C PRO A 254 -21.31 2.70 -11.22
N GLU A 255 -21.83 1.56 -11.70
CA GLU A 255 -21.66 1.10 -13.09
C GLU A 255 -22.18 2.15 -14.09
N GLN A 256 -23.37 2.71 -13.82
CA GLN A 256 -23.97 3.73 -14.67
C GLN A 256 -23.23 5.06 -14.57
N ALA A 257 -22.69 5.43 -13.41
CA ALA A 257 -21.86 6.62 -13.25
C ALA A 257 -20.57 6.53 -14.08
N PHE A 258 -19.90 5.38 -14.09
CA PHE A 258 -18.76 5.16 -14.98
C PHE A 258 -19.16 5.32 -16.45
N LYS A 259 -20.30 4.74 -16.85
CA LYS A 259 -20.80 4.85 -18.23
C LYS A 259 -21.14 6.29 -18.59
N ASN A 260 -21.78 7.03 -17.69
CA ASN A 260 -22.13 8.44 -17.90
C ASN A 260 -20.88 9.32 -18.03
N SER A 261 -19.82 9.02 -17.29
CA SER A 261 -18.58 9.80 -17.34
C SER A 261 -17.70 9.47 -18.55
N THR A 262 -17.68 8.20 -19.01
CA THR A 262 -16.76 7.74 -20.06
C THR A 262 -17.42 7.45 -21.40
N ASN A 263 -18.75 7.38 -21.46
CA ASN A 263 -19.53 6.86 -22.58
C ASN A 263 -19.24 5.38 -22.94
N VAL A 264 -18.62 4.61 -22.03
CA VAL A 264 -18.29 3.19 -22.24
C VAL A 264 -18.86 2.34 -21.11
N PRO A 265 -19.49 1.19 -21.41
CA PRO A 265 -19.94 0.28 -20.35
C PRO A 265 -18.77 -0.26 -19.54
N LEU A 266 -18.83 -0.11 -18.21
CA LEU A 266 -17.76 -0.56 -17.31
C LEU A 266 -17.45 -2.06 -17.44
N ARG A 267 -18.48 -2.89 -17.66
CA ARG A 267 -18.31 -4.33 -17.87
C ARG A 267 -17.33 -4.67 -19.00
N ASP A 268 -17.34 -3.90 -20.08
CA ASP A 268 -16.48 -4.16 -21.25
C ASP A 268 -15.05 -3.71 -20.96
N VAL A 269 -14.89 -2.63 -20.19
CA VAL A 269 -13.59 -2.14 -19.69
C VAL A 269 -12.94 -3.16 -18.74
N VAL A 270 -13.70 -3.64 -17.75
CA VAL A 270 -13.23 -4.66 -16.79
C VAL A 270 -12.89 -5.96 -17.52
N ARG A 271 -13.76 -6.43 -18.43
CA ARG A 271 -13.53 -7.67 -19.20
C ARG A 271 -12.25 -7.58 -20.03
N MET A 272 -12.05 -6.48 -20.75
CA MET A 272 -10.82 -6.23 -21.52
C MET A 272 -9.58 -6.23 -20.62
N GLY A 273 -9.62 -5.51 -19.50
CA GLY A 273 -8.52 -5.48 -18.54
C GLY A 273 -8.16 -6.85 -17.97
N LEU A 274 -9.16 -7.68 -17.67
CA LEU A 274 -8.96 -9.05 -17.22
C LEU A 274 -8.28 -9.91 -18.30
N HIS A 275 -8.65 -9.80 -19.57
CA HIS A 275 -7.97 -10.53 -20.66
C HIS A 275 -6.51 -10.13 -20.80
N ILE A 276 -6.22 -8.83 -20.77
CA ILE A 276 -4.85 -8.31 -20.79
C ILE A 276 -4.06 -8.86 -19.60
N TRP A 277 -4.62 -8.77 -18.39
CA TRP A 277 -3.97 -9.32 -17.19
C TRP A 277 -3.78 -10.84 -17.27
N GLY A 278 -4.80 -11.58 -17.70
CA GLY A 278 -4.79 -13.04 -17.81
C GLY A 278 -3.72 -13.54 -18.79
N HIS A 279 -3.53 -12.83 -19.91
CA HIS A 279 -2.46 -13.10 -20.88
C HIS A 279 -1.08 -12.81 -20.29
N THR A 280 -0.93 -11.67 -19.61
CA THR A 280 0.39 -11.15 -19.21
C THR A 280 0.89 -11.66 -17.85
N LYS A 281 0.03 -12.16 -16.96
CA LYS A 281 0.40 -12.56 -15.57
C LYS A 281 1.48 -13.65 -15.49
N ALA A 282 1.65 -14.46 -16.54
CA ALA A 282 2.67 -15.50 -16.62
C ALA A 282 4.01 -15.02 -17.23
N GLY A 283 4.10 -13.75 -17.65
CA GLY A 283 5.28 -13.14 -18.26
C GLY A 283 5.19 -12.95 -19.78
N ALA A 284 4.07 -13.29 -20.43
CA ALA A 284 3.82 -12.98 -21.84
C ALA A 284 3.36 -11.53 -22.00
N ILE A 285 4.29 -10.59 -21.84
CA ILE A 285 3.99 -9.14 -21.69
C ILE A 285 3.64 -8.43 -23.00
N SER A 286 3.94 -9.03 -24.15
CA SER A 286 3.66 -8.44 -25.47
C SER A 286 2.23 -8.71 -25.92
N LEU A 287 1.62 -7.69 -26.52
CA LEU A 287 0.26 -7.71 -27.06
C LEU A 287 0.28 -7.09 -28.46
N ASP A 288 -0.49 -7.68 -29.36
CA ASP A 288 -0.77 -7.08 -30.65
C ASP A 288 -2.22 -6.55 -30.73
N ILE A 289 -2.45 -5.60 -31.63
CA ILE A 289 -3.76 -4.97 -31.81
C ILE A 289 -4.83 -5.95 -32.30
N ALA A 290 -4.45 -6.99 -33.05
CA ALA A 290 -5.40 -7.99 -33.53
C ALA A 290 -5.94 -8.81 -32.35
N THR A 291 -5.05 -9.24 -31.45
CA THR A 291 -5.38 -9.92 -30.19
C THR A 291 -6.33 -9.07 -29.35
N LEU A 292 -6.04 -7.77 -29.15
CA LEU A 292 -6.95 -6.88 -28.40
C LEU A 292 -8.35 -6.79 -29.04
N LYS A 293 -8.43 -6.71 -30.37
CA LYS A 293 -9.69 -6.67 -31.12
C LYS A 293 -10.53 -7.95 -31.01
N THR A 294 -9.94 -9.08 -30.61
CA THR A 294 -10.70 -10.34 -30.46
C THR A 294 -11.62 -10.37 -29.25
N PHE A 295 -11.32 -9.59 -28.21
CA PHE A 295 -12.06 -9.64 -26.94
C PHE A 295 -12.52 -8.27 -26.40
N ALA A 296 -12.10 -7.17 -27.01
CA ALA A 296 -12.50 -5.82 -26.61
C ALA A 296 -13.53 -5.22 -27.57
N ASP A 297 -14.57 -4.61 -27.01
CA ASP A 297 -15.46 -3.73 -27.77
C ASP A 297 -14.68 -2.50 -28.31
N ALA A 298 -15.08 -1.97 -29.47
CA ALA A 298 -14.38 -0.86 -30.12
C ALA A 298 -14.33 0.40 -29.23
N ALA A 299 -15.38 0.69 -28.47
CA ALA A 299 -15.41 1.85 -27.56
C ALA A 299 -14.48 1.63 -26.37
N ALA A 300 -14.45 0.42 -25.79
CA ALA A 300 -13.52 0.06 -24.72
C ALA A 300 -12.06 0.12 -25.20
N LEU A 301 -11.77 -0.35 -26.41
CA LEU A 301 -10.45 -0.27 -27.03
C LEU A 301 -10.01 1.19 -27.30
N ASN A 302 -10.92 2.06 -27.73
CA ASN A 302 -10.62 3.49 -27.89
C ASN A 302 -10.36 4.17 -26.54
N LEU A 303 -11.10 3.79 -25.50
CA LEU A 303 -10.86 4.25 -24.14
C LEU A 303 -9.50 3.77 -23.60
N LEU A 304 -9.14 2.50 -23.85
CA LEU A 304 -7.82 1.96 -23.54
C LEU A 304 -6.72 2.82 -24.15
N LYS A 305 -6.79 3.05 -25.47
CA LYS A 305 -5.77 3.79 -26.21
C LYS A 305 -5.59 5.22 -25.70
N SER A 306 -6.68 5.88 -25.33
CA SER A 306 -6.64 7.28 -24.85
C SER A 306 -6.26 7.41 -23.37
N THR A 307 -6.50 6.37 -22.56
CA THR A 307 -6.42 6.49 -21.09
C THR A 307 -5.52 5.48 -20.38
N ALA A 308 -4.93 4.50 -21.06
CA ALA A 308 -4.03 3.53 -20.42
C ALA A 308 -2.75 3.27 -21.23
N VAL A 309 -2.67 3.81 -22.45
CA VAL A 309 -1.55 3.64 -23.37
C VAL A 309 -0.83 4.98 -23.57
N LEU A 310 0.50 4.92 -23.70
CA LEU A 310 1.31 6.01 -24.26
C LEU A 310 2.30 5.44 -25.28
N SER A 311 2.62 6.21 -26.31
CA SER A 311 3.74 5.91 -27.20
C SER A 311 5.09 6.08 -26.50
N VAL A 312 6.15 5.49 -27.04
CA VAL A 312 7.54 5.69 -26.57
C VAL A 312 7.87 7.18 -26.42
N LYS A 313 7.51 7.99 -27.43
CA LYS A 313 7.75 9.44 -27.43
C LYS A 313 7.03 10.15 -26.28
N GLU A 314 5.78 9.79 -26.02
CA GLU A 314 4.99 10.39 -24.94
C GLU A 314 5.49 9.99 -23.56
N TYR A 315 5.89 8.72 -23.37
CA TYR A 315 6.57 8.32 -22.14
C TYR A 315 7.85 9.10 -21.94
N ARG A 316 8.77 9.11 -22.91
CA ARG A 316 10.03 9.85 -22.79
C ARG A 316 9.81 11.32 -22.42
N LYS A 317 8.77 11.96 -22.98
CA LYS A 317 8.38 13.34 -22.62
C LYS A 317 7.93 13.44 -21.16
N ARG A 318 7.06 12.54 -20.68
CA ARG A 318 6.56 12.56 -19.29
C ARG A 318 7.67 12.20 -18.29
N LEU A 319 8.43 11.14 -18.54
CA LEU A 319 9.51 10.66 -17.67
C LEU A 319 10.62 11.71 -17.54
N LYS A 320 10.98 12.40 -18.62
CA LYS A 320 11.91 13.54 -18.56
C LYS A 320 11.41 14.67 -17.66
N LYS A 321 10.10 14.97 -17.67
CA LYS A 321 9.50 15.98 -16.78
C LYS A 321 9.57 15.52 -15.32
N GLU A 322 9.30 14.26 -15.05
CA GLU A 322 9.41 13.69 -13.70
C GLU A 322 10.85 13.70 -13.19
N ARG A 323 11.83 13.32 -14.02
CA ARG A 323 13.26 13.39 -13.71
C ARG A 323 13.70 14.82 -13.36
N ALA A 324 13.19 15.82 -14.08
CA ALA A 324 13.47 17.23 -13.79
C ALA A 324 12.88 17.72 -12.45
N GLN A 325 11.96 16.98 -11.84
CA GLN A 325 11.34 17.31 -10.56
C GLN A 325 12.03 16.62 -9.36
N GLY A 326 13.12 15.90 -9.56
CA GLY A 326 13.91 15.28 -8.48
C GLY A 326 13.75 13.77 -8.38
N PHE A 327 13.71 13.26 -7.14
CA PHE A 327 13.87 11.83 -6.81
C PHE A 327 12.90 10.89 -7.54
N LEU A 328 13.38 9.71 -7.93
CA LEU A 328 12.67 8.77 -8.80
C LEU A 328 12.27 7.45 -8.13
N ALA A 329 12.87 7.09 -6.99
CA ALA A 329 12.79 5.77 -6.36
C ALA A 329 11.37 5.21 -6.25
N HIS A 330 10.42 6.06 -5.87
CA HIS A 330 9.03 5.68 -5.61
C HIS A 330 8.04 6.29 -6.62
N ARG A 331 8.53 6.95 -7.67
CA ARG A 331 7.68 7.55 -8.72
C ARG A 331 7.11 6.51 -9.66
N ARG A 332 5.87 6.11 -9.39
CA ARG A 332 5.14 5.08 -10.16
C ARG A 332 3.87 5.58 -10.87
N TYR A 333 3.35 6.77 -10.58
CA TYR A 333 2.01 7.15 -11.07
C TYR A 333 1.86 7.11 -12.58
N THR A 334 2.84 7.61 -13.36
CA THR A 334 2.77 7.51 -14.82
C THR A 334 2.62 6.06 -15.28
N PHE A 335 3.28 5.11 -14.61
CA PHE A 335 3.17 3.69 -14.96
C PHE A 335 1.89 3.03 -14.44
N THR A 336 1.33 3.45 -13.30
CA THR A 336 0.04 2.92 -12.82
C THR A 336 -1.14 3.51 -13.62
N GLU A 337 -1.07 4.80 -13.98
CA GLU A 337 -2.08 5.52 -14.77
C GLU A 337 -2.09 5.03 -16.22
N ARG A 338 -0.89 4.81 -16.78
CA ARG A 338 -0.65 4.32 -18.13
C ARG A 338 0.28 3.09 -18.01
N PRO A 339 -0.26 1.87 -17.86
CA PRO A 339 0.56 0.67 -17.69
C PRO A 339 1.01 0.00 -18.99
N ILE A 340 0.68 0.57 -20.14
CA ILE A 340 0.93 -0.03 -21.45
C ILE A 340 1.70 0.96 -22.32
N ILE A 341 2.82 0.50 -22.90
CA ILE A 341 3.59 1.25 -23.88
C ILE A 341 3.30 0.74 -25.29
N GLN A 342 3.00 1.68 -26.18
CA GLN A 342 2.88 1.43 -27.61
C GLN A 342 4.27 1.58 -28.25
N LEU A 343 4.74 0.52 -28.90
CA LEU A 343 6.01 0.52 -29.64
C LEU A 343 5.81 0.99 -31.08
N ASP A 344 4.72 0.55 -31.70
CA ASP A 344 4.30 0.90 -33.06
C ASP A 344 2.77 0.78 -33.18
N ASP A 345 2.20 0.93 -34.38
CA ASP A 345 0.75 0.93 -34.59
C ASP A 345 0.07 -0.40 -34.22
N GLU A 346 0.82 -1.50 -34.17
CA GLU A 346 0.28 -2.84 -33.94
C GLU A 346 0.74 -3.46 -32.62
N ASN A 347 1.89 -3.05 -32.07
CA ASN A 347 2.54 -3.73 -30.94
C ASN A 347 2.56 -2.89 -29.66
N TYR A 348 2.22 -3.57 -28.56
CA TYR A 348 2.18 -3.02 -27.21
C TYR A 348 2.97 -3.91 -26.24
N ILE A 349 3.50 -3.29 -25.18
CA ILE A 349 4.08 -3.98 -24.03
C ILE A 349 3.34 -3.55 -22.76
N VAL A 350 2.92 -4.53 -21.97
CA VAL A 350 2.46 -4.32 -20.59
C VAL A 350 3.69 -4.17 -19.69
N LEU A 351 3.80 -3.04 -19.00
CA LEU A 351 4.94 -2.74 -18.13
C LEU A 351 4.93 -3.60 -16.85
N ARG A 352 3.74 -3.78 -16.25
CA ARG A 352 3.52 -4.66 -15.09
C ARG A 352 2.07 -5.16 -15.08
N PRO A 353 1.81 -6.47 -15.04
CA PRO A 353 0.43 -7.00 -15.01
C PRO A 353 -0.38 -6.51 -13.81
N ALA A 354 0.23 -6.34 -12.64
CA ALA A 354 -0.45 -5.80 -11.47
C ALA A 354 -1.00 -4.38 -11.70
N TRP A 355 -0.29 -3.53 -12.45
CA TRP A 355 -0.78 -2.19 -12.80
C TRP A 355 -1.91 -2.23 -13.81
N VAL A 356 -1.91 -3.19 -14.74
CA VAL A 356 -3.08 -3.43 -15.60
C VAL A 356 -4.29 -3.80 -14.74
N LEU A 357 -4.12 -4.72 -13.78
CA LEU A 357 -5.21 -5.12 -12.91
C LEU A 357 -5.76 -3.94 -12.11
N ASP A 358 -4.90 -3.13 -11.49
CA ASP A 358 -5.34 -1.91 -10.78
C ASP A 358 -5.97 -0.88 -11.73
N ARG A 359 -5.46 -0.76 -12.97
CA ARG A 359 -5.97 0.18 -13.97
C ARG A 359 -7.43 -0.07 -14.34
N PHE A 360 -7.80 -1.34 -14.47
CA PHE A 360 -9.11 -1.78 -14.99
C PHE A 360 -10.05 -2.34 -13.93
N CYS A 361 -9.55 -2.72 -12.76
CA CYS A 361 -10.35 -3.32 -11.68
C CYS A 361 -10.13 -2.64 -10.32
N GLY A 362 -9.12 -1.78 -10.20
CA GLY A 362 -8.75 -1.14 -8.94
C GLY A 362 -9.03 0.35 -8.92
N SER A 363 -8.11 1.06 -8.27
CA SER A 363 -8.26 2.46 -7.87
C SER A 363 -8.38 3.44 -9.05
N GLN A 364 -7.79 3.10 -10.19
CA GLN A 364 -7.78 3.98 -11.36
C GLN A 364 -9.16 4.16 -12.02
N LEU A 365 -10.09 3.22 -11.79
CA LEU A 365 -11.48 3.40 -12.22
C LEU A 365 -12.11 4.61 -11.52
N TYR A 366 -11.84 4.78 -10.22
CA TYR A 366 -12.34 5.91 -9.44
C TYR A 366 -11.78 7.22 -9.98
N TRP A 367 -10.45 7.31 -10.11
CA TRP A 367 -9.79 8.52 -10.59
C TRP A 367 -10.20 8.90 -12.00
N GLN A 368 -10.39 7.92 -12.89
CA GLN A 368 -10.88 8.17 -14.23
C GLN A 368 -12.29 8.74 -14.22
N THR A 369 -13.22 8.14 -13.48
CA THR A 369 -14.61 8.64 -13.40
C THR A 369 -14.67 10.01 -12.75
N PHE A 370 -13.95 10.21 -11.64
CA PHE A 370 -13.90 11.48 -10.93
C PHE A 370 -13.34 12.61 -11.81
N ALA A 371 -12.23 12.36 -12.51
CA ALA A 371 -11.65 13.32 -13.43
C ALA A 371 -12.58 13.66 -14.60
N GLN A 372 -13.32 12.68 -15.15
CA GLN A 372 -14.28 12.91 -16.23
C GLN A 372 -15.53 13.68 -15.78
N PHE A 373 -15.90 13.59 -14.50
CA PHE A 373 -16.87 14.51 -13.90
C PHE A 373 -16.28 15.86 -13.51
N GLY A 374 -14.98 16.11 -13.77
CA GLY A 374 -14.33 17.39 -13.51
C GLY A 374 -13.86 17.58 -12.07
N PHE A 375 -13.67 16.50 -11.31
CA PHE A 375 -13.34 16.52 -9.88
C PHE A 375 -14.40 17.28 -9.05
N GLU A 376 -14.08 17.66 -7.81
CA GLU A 376 -14.92 18.52 -6.96
C GLU A 376 -15.17 19.93 -7.53
N LYS A 377 -14.60 20.26 -8.69
CA LYS A 377 -14.83 21.54 -9.37
C LYS A 377 -16.21 21.60 -10.04
N THR A 378 -16.94 20.49 -10.10
CA THR A 378 -18.32 20.44 -10.61
C THR A 378 -19.26 19.76 -9.62
N PRO A 379 -20.56 20.09 -9.63
CA PRO A 379 -21.54 19.42 -8.76
C PRO A 379 -21.62 17.90 -8.96
N ALA A 380 -21.40 17.42 -10.19
CA ALA A 380 -21.40 15.99 -10.49
C ALA A 380 -20.17 15.29 -9.89
N GLY A 381 -19.00 15.91 -9.97
CA GLY A 381 -17.80 15.34 -9.38
C GLY A 381 -17.80 15.38 -7.85
N GLU A 382 -18.28 16.47 -7.24
CA GLU A 382 -18.51 16.53 -5.79
C GLU A 382 -19.49 15.43 -5.32
N GLN A 383 -20.63 15.28 -6.00
CA GLN A 383 -21.59 14.23 -5.69
C GLN A 383 -20.99 12.82 -5.88
N PHE A 384 -20.17 12.60 -6.92
CA PHE A 384 -19.48 11.33 -7.13
C PHE A 384 -18.49 11.00 -5.99
N SER A 385 -17.66 11.97 -5.60
CA SER A 385 -16.71 11.83 -4.47
C SER A 385 -17.46 11.43 -3.20
N LEU A 386 -18.52 12.16 -2.86
CA LEU A 386 -19.34 11.89 -1.69
C LEU A 386 -20.04 10.52 -1.76
N ALA A 387 -20.62 10.14 -2.90
CA ALA A 387 -21.28 8.85 -3.08
C ALA A 387 -20.32 7.67 -2.88
N ILE A 388 -19.06 7.80 -3.33
CA ILE A 388 -18.05 6.76 -3.15
C ILE A 388 -17.60 6.64 -1.68
N ASN A 389 -17.62 7.71 -0.90
CA ASN A 389 -17.37 7.63 0.55
C ASN A 389 -18.41 6.73 1.23
N TYR A 390 -19.70 6.92 0.92
CA TYR A 390 -20.75 6.02 1.41
C TYR A 390 -20.56 4.57 0.94
N VAL A 391 -20.09 4.34 -0.29
CA VAL A 391 -19.78 2.98 -0.79
C VAL A 391 -18.67 2.33 0.04
N PHE A 392 -17.62 3.09 0.38
CA PHE A 392 -16.53 2.61 1.22
C PHE A 392 -17.02 2.23 2.64
N GLU A 393 -17.73 3.15 3.31
CA GLU A 393 -18.32 2.91 4.63
C GLU A 393 -19.27 1.70 4.61
N SER A 394 -20.14 1.61 3.61
CA SER A 394 -21.06 0.47 3.46
C SER A 394 -20.30 -0.86 3.30
N THR A 395 -19.21 -0.86 2.54
CA THR A 395 -18.34 -2.03 2.33
C THR A 395 -17.71 -2.50 3.64
N VAL A 396 -17.17 -1.58 4.44
CA VAL A 396 -16.65 -1.85 5.79
C VAL A 396 -17.77 -2.40 6.70
N GLY A 397 -18.92 -1.74 6.75
CA GLY A 397 -20.07 -2.17 7.54
C GLY A 397 -20.64 -3.54 7.13
N TYR A 398 -20.58 -3.92 5.84
CA TYR A 398 -20.93 -5.26 5.39
C TYR A 398 -19.97 -6.32 5.94
N LEU A 399 -18.67 -6.02 6.03
CA LEU A 399 -17.69 -6.92 6.64
C LEU A 399 -18.02 -7.16 8.12
N PHE A 400 -18.29 -6.10 8.89
CA PHE A 400 -18.65 -6.24 10.30
C PHE A 400 -19.93 -7.04 10.52
N ARG A 401 -20.97 -6.83 9.69
CA ARG A 401 -22.19 -7.65 9.73
C ARG A 401 -21.90 -9.13 9.50
N ARG A 402 -21.00 -9.46 8.56
CA ARG A 402 -20.59 -10.87 8.31
C ARG A 402 -19.80 -11.43 9.49
N ALA A 403 -18.85 -10.67 10.04
CA ALA A 403 -18.06 -11.08 11.20
C ALA A 403 -18.98 -11.33 12.42
N ALA A 404 -19.87 -10.39 12.74
CA ALA A 404 -20.79 -10.49 13.87
C ALA A 404 -21.74 -11.69 13.76
N ARG A 405 -22.31 -11.94 12.56
CA ARG A 405 -23.20 -13.09 12.33
C ARG A 405 -22.53 -14.45 12.54
N ARG A 406 -21.23 -14.54 12.24
CA ARG A 406 -20.46 -15.80 12.33
C ARG A 406 -19.83 -16.01 13.71
N ALA A 407 -19.64 -14.94 14.48
CA ALA A 407 -18.96 -14.99 15.75
C ALA A 407 -19.69 -15.88 16.78
N ARG A 408 -18.88 -16.52 17.63
CA ARG A 408 -19.31 -17.39 18.74
C ARG A 408 -18.40 -17.14 19.94
N PRO A 409 -18.81 -16.41 21.00
CA PRO A 409 -20.13 -15.80 21.19
C PRO A 409 -20.41 -14.69 20.16
N THR A 410 -21.70 -14.36 20.01
CA THR A 410 -22.15 -13.32 19.08
C THR A 410 -21.54 -11.97 19.47
N ILE A 411 -21.06 -11.23 18.48
CA ILE A 411 -20.63 -9.83 18.65
C ILE A 411 -21.87 -8.95 18.60
N THR A 412 -22.05 -8.09 19.59
CA THR A 412 -23.05 -7.02 19.50
C THR A 412 -22.47 -5.93 18.60
N LEU A 413 -23.03 -5.82 17.39
CA LEU A 413 -22.68 -4.78 16.43
C LEU A 413 -23.69 -3.65 16.57
N ILE A 414 -23.19 -2.45 16.86
CA ILE A 414 -23.97 -1.22 17.00
C ILE A 414 -23.53 -0.26 15.91
N THR A 415 -24.46 0.36 15.21
CA THR A 415 -24.22 1.30 14.11
C THR A 415 -24.38 2.76 14.55
N GLU A 416 -23.78 3.68 13.81
CA GLU A 416 -23.96 5.13 13.99
C GLU A 416 -25.44 5.51 14.10
N ALA A 417 -26.26 5.04 13.16
CA ALA A 417 -27.69 5.36 13.12
C ALA A 417 -28.42 4.92 14.39
N GLU A 418 -28.11 3.73 14.92
CA GLU A 418 -28.66 3.23 16.17
C GLU A 418 -28.19 4.10 17.35
N MET A 419 -26.89 4.42 17.42
CA MET A 419 -26.32 5.27 18.49
C MET A 419 -26.92 6.67 18.48
N GLN A 420 -27.01 7.31 17.31
CA GLN A 420 -27.61 8.63 17.16
C GLN A 420 -29.09 8.60 17.53
N GLN A 421 -29.84 7.59 17.11
CA GLN A 421 -31.24 7.42 17.49
C GLN A 421 -31.40 7.27 19.01
N ALA A 422 -30.55 6.46 19.66
CA ALA A 422 -30.62 6.19 21.09
C ALA A 422 -30.22 7.39 21.95
N TRP A 423 -29.28 8.23 21.48
CA TRP A 423 -28.64 9.25 22.31
C TRP A 423 -28.97 10.69 21.89
N THR A 424 -29.75 10.92 20.84
CA THR A 424 -30.27 12.25 20.51
C THR A 424 -31.15 12.78 21.64
N LYS A 425 -30.74 13.90 22.24
CA LYS A 425 -31.47 14.59 23.32
C LYS A 425 -31.70 16.04 22.93
N GLY A 426 -32.94 16.52 23.09
CA GLY A 426 -33.30 17.91 22.79
C GLY A 426 -33.08 18.32 21.32
N GLY A 427 -33.12 17.37 20.38
CA GLY A 427 -32.87 17.62 18.95
C GLY A 427 -31.40 17.76 18.56
N ILE A 428 -30.48 17.56 19.50
CA ILE A 428 -29.03 17.57 19.24
C ILE A 428 -28.56 16.13 19.05
N THR A 429 -28.12 15.82 17.83
CA THR A 429 -27.51 14.53 17.48
C THR A 429 -26.05 14.51 17.95
N PRO A 430 -25.62 13.53 18.76
CA PRO A 430 -24.25 13.44 19.21
C PRO A 430 -23.31 13.01 18.08
N SER A 431 -22.06 13.46 18.13
CA SER A 431 -20.99 12.93 17.26
C SER A 431 -20.48 11.62 17.84
N VAL A 432 -20.67 10.55 17.07
CA VAL A 432 -20.32 9.15 17.41
C VAL A 432 -19.54 8.54 16.24
N CYS A 433 -18.89 7.41 16.49
CA CYS A 433 -18.21 6.64 15.45
C CYS A 433 -19.19 5.80 14.62
N ASP A 434 -18.72 5.27 13.49
CA ASP A 434 -19.56 4.51 12.56
C ASP A 434 -20.06 3.18 13.12
N TRP A 435 -19.19 2.45 13.84
CA TRP A 435 -19.54 1.16 14.45
C TRP A 435 -18.91 0.95 15.81
N VAL A 436 -19.65 0.26 16.68
CA VAL A 436 -19.14 -0.33 17.93
C VAL A 436 -19.34 -1.84 17.87
N LEU A 437 -18.27 -2.60 18.13
CA LEU A 437 -18.30 -4.06 18.19
C LEU A 437 -17.96 -4.51 19.62
N VAL A 438 -18.94 -5.09 20.31
CA VAL A 438 -18.80 -5.58 21.69
C VAL A 438 -18.69 -7.10 21.71
N SER A 439 -17.64 -7.61 22.36
CA SER A 439 -17.46 -9.04 22.63
C SER A 439 -16.84 -9.24 24.01
N GLY A 440 -17.63 -9.72 24.96
CA GLY A 440 -17.22 -9.79 26.37
C GLY A 440 -16.84 -8.41 26.90
N ASN A 441 -15.65 -8.30 27.51
CA ASN A 441 -15.13 -7.02 28.03
C ASN A 441 -14.32 -6.22 26.98
N SER A 442 -14.28 -6.66 25.72
CA SER A 442 -13.58 -5.95 24.65
C SER A 442 -14.58 -5.20 23.77
N CYS A 443 -14.31 -3.93 23.53
CA CYS A 443 -15.14 -3.02 22.75
C CYS A 443 -14.29 -2.35 21.67
N ALA A 444 -14.48 -2.73 20.41
CA ALA A 444 -13.82 -2.02 19.31
C ALA A 444 -14.69 -0.81 18.89
N LEU A 445 -14.07 0.36 18.84
CA LEU A 445 -14.67 1.61 18.39
C LEU A 445 -14.10 1.91 17.01
N ILE A 446 -14.94 1.84 15.99
CA ILE A 446 -14.51 1.90 14.60
C ILE A 446 -15.14 3.08 13.90
N ASP A 447 -14.30 3.80 13.17
CA ASP A 447 -14.69 4.78 12.18
C ASP A 447 -14.04 4.40 10.84
N ALA A 448 -14.70 4.65 9.72
CA ALA A 448 -14.17 4.45 8.38
C ALA A 448 -14.11 5.78 7.64
N THR A 449 -12.99 6.02 6.97
CA THR A 449 -12.83 7.20 6.13
C THR A 449 -12.19 6.83 4.81
N ASN A 450 -12.79 7.27 3.71
CA ASN A 450 -12.26 7.07 2.36
C ASN A 450 -11.16 8.10 2.04
N VAL A 451 -10.23 8.30 2.97
CA VAL A 451 -9.10 9.22 2.81
C VAL A 451 -7.94 8.48 2.18
N TRP A 452 -7.47 9.03 1.08
CA TRP A 452 -6.36 8.51 0.30
C TRP A 452 -5.08 9.14 0.82
N LEU A 453 -3.97 8.41 0.77
CA LEU A 453 -2.68 9.03 0.98
C LEU A 453 -2.42 10.00 -0.17
N ASP A 454 -1.98 11.21 0.16
CA ASP A 454 -1.62 12.21 -0.85
C ASP A 454 -0.61 11.64 -1.86
N ALA A 455 -0.71 12.10 -3.11
CA ALA A 455 0.09 11.57 -4.20
C ALA A 455 1.60 11.87 -4.04
N ASN A 456 1.96 12.98 -3.40
CA ASN A 456 3.35 13.27 -3.08
C ASN A 456 3.82 12.34 -1.96
N ALA A 457 3.03 12.17 -0.89
CA ALA A 457 3.40 11.27 0.21
C ALA A 457 3.52 9.81 -0.24
N ALA A 458 2.60 9.33 -1.09
CA ALA A 458 2.63 8.00 -1.67
C ALA A 458 3.83 7.72 -2.60
N GLN A 459 4.59 8.76 -2.97
CA GLN A 459 5.81 8.71 -3.79
C GLN A 459 7.06 9.23 -3.07
N GLY A 460 6.97 9.57 -1.78
CA GLY A 460 8.11 10.13 -1.04
C GLY A 460 8.54 11.51 -1.54
N LEU A 461 7.59 12.32 -2.01
CA LEU A 461 7.81 13.70 -2.49
C LEU A 461 7.16 14.75 -1.58
N SER A 462 6.43 14.33 -0.55
CA SER A 462 5.74 15.24 0.37
C SER A 462 6.70 15.80 1.40
N ASP A 463 6.46 17.05 1.78
CA ASP A 463 7.07 17.67 2.95
C ASP A 463 6.47 17.05 4.23
N PRO A 464 7.29 16.60 5.21
CA PRO A 464 6.82 16.17 6.53
C PRO A 464 5.76 17.08 7.16
N ASP A 465 5.87 18.40 6.99
CA ASP A 465 4.94 19.36 7.58
C ASP A 465 3.56 19.34 6.90
N GLU A 466 3.51 19.18 5.58
CA GLU A 466 2.26 19.05 4.82
C GLU A 466 1.49 17.78 5.23
N TYR A 467 2.19 16.65 5.29
CA TYR A 467 1.60 15.40 5.75
C TYR A 467 1.07 15.51 7.19
N GLN A 468 1.81 16.19 8.05
CA GLN A 468 1.42 16.37 9.45
C GLN A 468 0.10 17.15 9.56
N ALA A 469 -0.06 18.25 8.80
CA ALA A 469 -1.28 19.03 8.83
C ALA A 469 -2.51 18.19 8.43
N ASP A 470 -2.38 17.38 7.36
CA ASP A 470 -3.44 16.51 6.88
C ASP A 470 -3.82 15.42 7.89
N LEU A 471 -2.80 14.80 8.52
CA LEU A 471 -3.00 13.79 9.57
C LEU A 471 -3.72 14.40 10.79
N GLU A 472 -3.28 15.57 11.24
CA GLU A 472 -3.85 16.28 12.38
C GLU A 472 -5.30 16.66 12.14
N GLU A 473 -5.60 17.24 10.97
CA GLU A 473 -6.96 17.66 10.64
C GLU A 473 -7.92 16.46 10.52
N THR A 474 -7.47 15.39 9.86
CA THR A 474 -8.34 14.26 9.54
C THR A 474 -8.49 13.28 10.69
N PHE A 475 -7.37 12.81 11.26
CA PHE A 475 -7.39 11.71 12.21
C PHE A 475 -7.38 12.20 13.64
N ILE A 476 -6.44 13.07 14.00
CA ILE A 476 -6.20 13.48 15.40
C ILE A 476 -7.36 14.32 15.93
N ASN A 477 -7.67 15.43 15.25
CA ASN A 477 -8.63 16.42 15.74
C ASN A 477 -10.09 16.10 15.41
N LYS A 478 -10.34 15.10 14.54
CA LYS A 478 -11.69 14.65 14.16
C LYS A 478 -11.94 13.21 14.57
N LYS A 479 -11.43 12.23 13.81
CA LYS A 479 -11.84 10.82 13.97
C LYS A 479 -11.51 10.25 15.35
N PHE A 480 -10.32 10.47 15.90
CA PHE A 480 -9.95 9.92 17.21
C PHE A 480 -10.72 10.58 18.38
N GLU A 481 -11.00 11.88 18.29
CA GLU A 481 -11.89 12.54 19.26
C GLU A 481 -13.34 12.03 19.16
N GLN A 482 -13.82 11.67 17.96
CA GLN A 482 -15.12 10.99 17.80
C GLN A 482 -15.16 9.61 18.47
N LEU A 483 -14.10 8.80 18.34
CA LEU A 483 -13.99 7.51 19.03
C LEU A 483 -14.03 7.70 20.56
N LYS A 484 -13.29 8.70 21.07
CA LYS A 484 -13.26 9.05 22.49
C LYS A 484 -14.60 9.56 23.00
N SER A 485 -15.31 10.38 22.23
CA SER A 485 -16.68 10.83 22.51
C SER A 485 -17.64 9.63 22.63
N THR A 486 -17.55 8.70 21.68
CA THR A 486 -18.39 7.49 21.68
C THR A 486 -18.14 6.61 22.91
N ARG A 487 -16.88 6.44 23.32
CA ARG A 487 -16.53 5.75 24.58
C ARG A 487 -17.28 6.36 25.75
N GLN A 488 -17.27 7.69 25.88
CA GLN A 488 -17.91 8.38 26.99
C GLN A 488 -19.43 8.14 27.00
N LEU A 489 -20.07 8.22 25.83
CA LEU A 489 -21.51 7.95 25.69
C LEU A 489 -21.88 6.51 26.07
N LEU A 490 -21.05 5.52 25.72
CA LEU A 490 -21.26 4.13 26.11
C LEU A 490 -21.18 3.93 27.63
N ILE A 491 -20.23 4.60 28.31
CA ILE A 491 -20.12 4.54 29.77
C ILE A 491 -21.33 5.18 30.44
N ASP A 492 -21.73 6.35 29.96
CA ASP A 492 -22.80 7.14 30.59
C ASP A 492 -24.19 6.54 30.40
N ASN A 493 -24.43 5.87 29.26
CA ASN A 493 -25.78 5.42 28.89
C ASN A 493 -25.93 3.89 28.80
N GLY A 494 -24.84 3.13 28.72
CA GLY A 494 -24.90 1.69 28.45
C GLY A 494 -25.39 1.36 27.03
N TRP A 495 -25.58 0.07 26.74
CA TRP A 495 -26.24 -0.38 25.50
C TRP A 495 -26.94 -1.73 25.68
N GLU A 496 -28.27 -1.78 25.57
CA GLU A 496 -29.08 -3.03 25.52
C GLU A 496 -28.54 -4.22 26.34
N GLY A 497 -28.42 -4.06 27.67
CA GLY A 497 -27.94 -5.11 28.57
C GLY A 497 -26.41 -5.28 28.63
N CYS A 498 -25.65 -4.53 27.83
CA CYS A 498 -24.21 -4.34 27.96
C CYS A 498 -23.93 -3.17 28.91
N THR A 499 -23.11 -3.43 29.93
CA THR A 499 -22.59 -2.41 30.84
C THR A 499 -21.12 -2.15 30.54
N PHE A 500 -20.77 -0.89 30.46
CA PHE A 500 -19.41 -0.44 30.17
C PHE A 500 -18.81 0.18 31.44
N ASN A 501 -17.65 -0.31 31.86
CA ASN A 501 -17.04 0.07 33.13
C ASN A 501 -15.50 0.14 33.03
N ASP A 502 -14.86 0.30 34.18
CA ASP A 502 -13.41 0.35 34.35
C ASP A 502 -12.67 -0.94 33.96
N THR A 503 -13.38 -2.05 33.72
CA THR A 503 -12.79 -3.30 33.20
C THR A 503 -12.96 -3.47 31.69
N THR A 504 -13.69 -2.58 31.03
CA THR A 504 -13.89 -2.62 29.57
C THR A 504 -12.65 -2.11 28.85
N ILE A 505 -12.14 -2.91 27.91
CA ILE A 505 -11.00 -2.55 27.06
C ILE A 505 -11.52 -1.98 25.74
N TYR A 506 -11.22 -0.71 25.48
CA TYR A 506 -11.61 -0.03 24.25
C TYR A 506 -10.49 -0.07 23.22
N THR A 507 -10.83 -0.49 22.00
CA THR A 507 -9.89 -0.60 20.87
C THR A 507 -10.28 0.40 19.78
N PRO A 508 -9.70 1.62 19.78
CA PRO A 508 -9.99 2.65 18.78
C PRO A 508 -9.25 2.38 17.46
N ILE A 509 -10.00 2.27 16.36
CA ILE A 509 -9.43 2.06 15.02
C ILE A 509 -10.13 2.97 14.01
N VAL A 510 -9.35 3.58 13.12
CA VAL A 510 -9.86 4.20 11.90
C VAL A 510 -9.51 3.31 10.70
N VAL A 511 -10.50 2.95 9.90
CA VAL A 511 -10.33 2.12 8.70
C VAL A 511 -10.21 3.01 7.47
N VAL A 512 -9.16 2.78 6.67
CA VAL A 512 -8.86 3.54 5.44
C VAL A 512 -8.81 2.61 4.23
N PRO A 513 -8.97 3.13 2.99
CA PRO A 513 -8.77 2.33 1.79
C PRO A 513 -7.32 1.80 1.71
N ASN A 514 -7.09 0.80 0.85
CA ASN A 514 -5.76 0.21 0.65
C ASN A 514 -4.73 1.21 0.08
N THR A 515 -5.22 2.31 -0.48
CA THR A 515 -4.44 3.45 -0.97
C THR A 515 -4.26 4.56 0.08
N GLY A 516 -4.75 4.36 1.30
CA GLY A 516 -4.61 5.27 2.44
C GLY A 516 -3.27 5.13 3.16
N ILE A 517 -3.23 5.60 4.42
CA ILE A 517 -2.05 5.47 5.29
C ILE A 517 -1.80 3.98 5.57
N PRO A 518 -0.61 3.43 5.23
CA PRO A 518 -0.25 2.06 5.58
C PRO A 518 -0.17 1.87 7.10
N ALA A 519 -0.60 0.72 7.61
CA ALA A 519 -0.42 0.33 9.02
C ALA A 519 1.04 -0.07 9.30
N SER A 520 1.95 0.89 9.18
CA SER A 520 3.37 0.74 9.48
C SER A 520 3.67 1.05 10.94
N VAL A 521 4.79 0.53 11.43
CA VAL A 521 5.31 0.83 12.78
C VAL A 521 5.47 2.33 12.98
N PHE A 522 5.96 3.06 11.98
CA PHE A 522 6.18 4.51 12.07
C PHE A 522 4.88 5.32 12.09
N ALA A 523 3.87 4.92 11.33
CA ALA A 523 2.53 5.53 11.45
C ALA A 523 1.96 5.35 12.85
N ASP A 524 2.09 4.15 13.41
CA ASP A 524 1.62 3.85 14.77
C ASP A 524 2.39 4.66 15.83
N ILE A 525 3.71 4.80 15.68
CA ILE A 525 4.54 5.65 16.54
C ILE A 525 4.02 7.08 16.46
N ASP A 526 3.95 7.68 15.27
CA ASP A 526 3.55 9.10 15.10
C ASP A 526 2.14 9.36 15.65
N VAL A 527 1.15 8.51 15.33
CA VAL A 527 -0.20 8.59 15.90
C VAL A 527 -0.16 8.53 17.42
N LYS A 528 0.64 7.63 18.00
CA LYS A 528 0.77 7.51 19.46
C LYS A 528 1.44 8.73 20.08
N LEU A 529 2.47 9.30 19.45
CA LEU A 529 3.14 10.51 19.98
C LEU A 529 2.17 11.68 20.05
N ARG A 530 1.26 11.80 19.07
CA ARG A 530 0.29 12.90 18.96
C ARG A 530 -0.94 12.71 19.82
N THR A 531 -1.46 11.49 19.91
CA THR A 531 -2.70 11.21 20.65
C THR A 531 -2.45 10.90 22.12
N GLY A 532 -1.26 10.42 22.47
CA GLY A 532 -0.99 9.84 23.79
C GLY A 532 -2.00 8.73 24.12
N GLN A 533 -2.39 8.66 25.39
CA GLN A 533 -3.55 7.85 25.78
C GLN A 533 -4.82 8.71 25.71
N LEU A 534 -5.67 8.44 24.70
CA LEU A 534 -6.89 9.20 24.45
C LEU A 534 -7.89 9.20 25.63
N ALA A 535 -8.00 8.08 26.35
CA ALA A 535 -8.86 7.93 27.53
C ALA A 535 -8.45 6.71 28.39
N PRO A 536 -8.86 6.63 29.67
CA PRO A 536 -8.63 5.46 30.51
C PRO A 536 -9.19 4.17 29.90
N ASN A 537 -8.44 3.07 30.00
CA ASN A 537 -8.76 1.76 29.43
C ASN A 537 -8.97 1.73 27.90
N MET A 538 -8.52 2.78 27.22
CA MET A 538 -8.47 2.81 25.76
C MET A 538 -7.05 2.48 25.31
N LEU A 539 -6.93 1.48 24.44
CA LEU A 539 -5.68 1.10 23.80
C LEU A 539 -5.22 2.18 22.82
N ALA A 540 -3.95 2.12 22.39
CA ALA A 540 -3.41 3.06 21.42
C ALA A 540 -4.26 3.08 20.13
N ALA A 541 -4.66 4.28 19.72
CA ALA A 541 -5.32 4.53 18.44
C ALA A 541 -4.49 4.00 17.29
N GLY A 542 -5.16 3.39 16.31
CA GLY A 542 -4.49 2.83 15.13
C GLY A 542 -5.28 3.14 13.87
N VAL A 543 -4.55 3.20 12.76
CA VAL A 543 -5.11 3.24 11.41
C VAL A 543 -4.92 1.87 10.77
N LEU A 544 -5.94 1.35 10.12
CA LEU A 544 -5.93 0.04 9.51
C LEU A 544 -6.47 0.10 8.08
N THR A 545 -5.79 -0.56 7.14
CA THR A 545 -6.28 -0.63 5.77
C THR A 545 -7.43 -1.63 5.65
N TYR A 546 -8.37 -1.41 4.74
CA TYR A 546 -9.48 -2.35 4.53
C TYR A 546 -9.00 -3.79 4.25
N HIS A 547 -7.89 -3.97 3.52
CA HIS A 547 -7.30 -5.28 3.27
C HIS A 547 -6.91 -6.02 4.55
N GLU A 548 -6.35 -5.33 5.52
CA GLU A 548 -6.00 -5.93 6.81
C GLU A 548 -7.25 -6.38 7.57
N LEU A 549 -8.37 -5.65 7.41
CA LEU A 549 -9.65 -6.04 7.99
C LEU A 549 -10.18 -7.33 7.35
N GLU A 550 -9.98 -7.49 6.04
CA GLU A 550 -10.30 -8.73 5.33
C GLU A 550 -9.45 -9.91 5.80
N VAL A 551 -8.19 -9.67 6.19
CA VAL A 551 -7.33 -10.70 6.81
C VAL A 551 -7.93 -11.13 8.16
N PHE A 552 -8.37 -10.19 9.01
CA PHE A 552 -9.10 -10.51 10.24
C PHE A 552 -10.39 -11.31 9.97
N GLU A 553 -11.19 -10.92 8.95
CA GLU A 553 -12.39 -11.68 8.56
C GLU A 553 -12.01 -13.12 8.17
N GLY A 554 -10.98 -13.30 7.36
CA GLY A 554 -10.52 -14.61 6.92
C GLY A 554 -10.07 -15.52 8.07
N ILE A 555 -9.21 -15.01 8.95
CA ILE A 555 -8.72 -15.74 10.13
C ILE A 555 -9.88 -16.16 11.02
N THR A 556 -10.78 -15.21 11.33
CA THR A 556 -11.88 -15.49 12.25
C THR A 556 -12.91 -16.41 11.63
N GLN A 557 -13.11 -16.35 10.31
CA GLN A 557 -13.96 -17.31 9.63
C GLN A 557 -13.42 -18.75 9.67
N HIS A 558 -12.11 -18.93 9.54
CA HIS A 558 -11.52 -20.26 9.28
C HIS A 558 -10.74 -20.88 10.44
N ARG A 559 -10.34 -20.09 11.43
CA ARG A 559 -9.43 -20.51 12.52
C ARG A 559 -9.99 -20.18 13.89
N ALA A 560 -10.48 -18.95 14.07
CA ALA A 560 -10.87 -18.45 15.39
C ALA A 560 -12.13 -17.58 15.36
N PRO A 561 -13.34 -18.18 15.19
CA PRO A 561 -14.61 -17.45 15.08
C PRO A 561 -14.95 -16.53 16.25
N GLN A 562 -14.42 -16.83 17.43
CA GLN A 562 -14.61 -16.05 18.66
C GLN A 562 -13.72 -14.80 18.76
N MET A 563 -12.71 -14.67 17.89
CA MET A 563 -11.58 -13.78 18.12
C MET A 563 -11.61 -12.46 17.34
N PHE A 564 -12.65 -12.09 16.59
CA PHE A 564 -12.57 -10.87 15.74
C PHE A 564 -12.22 -9.61 16.54
N VAL A 565 -13.05 -9.27 17.54
CA VAL A 565 -12.79 -8.12 18.43
C VAL A 565 -11.56 -8.38 19.31
N GLY A 566 -11.42 -9.62 19.81
CA GLY A 566 -10.31 -9.98 20.69
C GLY A 566 -8.93 -9.95 20.01
N LEU A 567 -8.83 -10.27 18.72
CA LEU A 567 -7.58 -10.25 17.97
C LEU A 567 -7.17 -8.82 17.64
N LEU A 568 -8.12 -7.96 17.29
CA LEU A 568 -7.90 -6.51 17.18
C LEU A 568 -7.38 -5.94 18.51
N ALA A 569 -8.06 -6.25 19.62
CA ALA A 569 -7.65 -5.80 20.95
C ALA A 569 -6.27 -6.32 21.34
N ARG A 570 -5.95 -7.60 21.07
CA ARG A 570 -4.63 -8.19 21.37
C ARG A 570 -3.52 -7.54 20.56
N TRP A 571 -3.74 -7.29 19.27
CA TRP A 571 -2.77 -6.58 18.43
C TRP A 571 -2.56 -5.15 18.93
N ARG A 572 -3.63 -4.38 19.15
CA ARG A 572 -3.51 -3.00 19.67
C ARG A 572 -2.94 -2.94 21.08
N LEU A 573 -3.14 -3.96 21.91
CA LEU A 573 -2.49 -4.04 23.21
C LEU A 573 -0.98 -4.13 23.05
N GLN A 574 -0.47 -4.91 22.09
CA GLN A 574 0.96 -4.91 21.76
C GLN A 574 1.42 -3.52 21.30
N CYS A 575 0.66 -2.85 20.44
CA CYS A 575 0.98 -1.48 20.00
C CYS A 575 0.85 -0.40 21.08
N THR A 576 0.18 -0.70 22.19
CA THR A 576 0.10 0.20 23.35
C THR A 576 1.41 0.17 24.15
N THR A 577 2.14 -0.94 24.12
CA THR A 577 3.52 -0.99 24.64
C THR A 577 4.42 -0.02 23.88
N PRO A 578 5.61 0.33 24.40
CA PRO A 578 6.53 1.21 23.67
C PRO A 578 6.77 0.76 22.23
N MET A 579 6.73 -0.55 21.94
CA MET A 579 7.04 -1.10 20.62
C MET A 579 5.78 -1.49 19.84
N PRO A 580 5.28 -0.64 18.94
CA PRO A 580 4.28 -1.06 17.98
C PRO A 580 4.87 -2.07 16.99
N MET A 581 3.98 -2.88 16.44
CA MET A 581 4.30 -3.99 15.55
C MET A 581 3.30 -4.03 14.41
N ARG A 582 3.76 -4.31 13.19
CA ARG A 582 2.86 -4.50 12.05
C ARG A 582 1.92 -5.65 12.32
N LEU A 583 0.69 -5.56 11.81
CA LEU A 583 -0.28 -6.64 11.93
C LEU A 583 0.28 -7.98 11.41
N GLN A 584 0.95 -7.96 10.26
CA GLN A 584 1.49 -9.18 9.65
C GLN A 584 2.50 -9.89 10.56
N THR A 585 3.42 -9.14 11.17
CA THR A 585 4.41 -9.65 12.12
C THR A 585 3.73 -10.20 13.38
N PHE A 586 2.72 -9.49 13.90
CA PHE A 586 1.92 -9.96 15.02
C PHE A 586 1.24 -11.30 14.72
N LEU A 587 0.66 -11.45 13.52
CA LEU A 587 0.00 -12.68 13.09
C LEU A 587 0.99 -13.83 12.90
N ASP A 588 2.14 -13.58 12.27
CA ASP A 588 3.18 -14.58 12.04
C ASP A 588 3.76 -15.10 13.36
N ILE A 589 4.08 -14.21 14.32
CA ILE A 589 4.56 -14.59 15.68
C ILE A 589 3.47 -15.33 16.47
N SER A 590 2.21 -14.93 16.28
CA SER A 590 1.06 -15.59 16.92
C SER A 590 0.71 -16.93 16.28
N GLY A 591 1.40 -17.34 15.21
CA GLY A 591 1.17 -18.60 14.51
C GLY A 591 -0.15 -18.65 13.73
N PHE A 592 -0.70 -17.50 13.34
CA PHE A 592 -1.88 -17.45 12.49
C PHE A 592 -1.47 -17.53 11.02
N ASP A 593 -2.01 -18.53 10.32
CA ASP A 593 -2.06 -18.44 8.86
C ASP A 593 -3.08 -17.37 8.44
N ARG A 594 -3.01 -16.94 7.18
CA ARG A 594 -3.83 -15.84 6.63
C ARG A 594 -4.81 -16.36 5.58
N PRO A 595 -5.79 -17.19 5.96
CA PRO A 595 -6.73 -17.76 5.01
C PRO A 595 -7.62 -16.65 4.44
N ARG A 596 -7.93 -16.75 3.15
CA ARG A 596 -8.83 -15.83 2.47
C ARG A 596 -10.27 -16.00 2.96
N SER A 597 -10.98 -14.90 3.23
CA SER A 597 -12.44 -14.91 3.47
C SER A 597 -13.20 -15.59 2.33
N THR A 598 -14.21 -16.40 2.65
CA THR A 598 -15.08 -17.01 1.63
C THR A 598 -15.91 -15.99 0.87
N TYR A 599 -16.14 -14.81 1.47
CA TYR A 599 -16.89 -13.74 0.82
C TYR A 599 -16.16 -13.25 -0.44
N MET A 600 -14.83 -13.11 -0.41
CA MET A 600 -14.06 -12.75 -1.60
C MET A 600 -14.32 -13.71 -2.78
N GLY A 601 -14.39 -15.02 -2.51
CA GLY A 601 -14.73 -16.01 -3.54
C GLY A 601 -16.15 -15.83 -4.10
N THR A 602 -17.09 -15.42 -3.25
CA THR A 602 -18.47 -15.12 -3.63
C THR A 602 -18.55 -13.85 -4.48
N ALA A 603 -17.94 -12.76 -4.02
CA ALA A 603 -17.89 -11.48 -4.74
C ALA A 603 -17.24 -11.64 -6.12
N ASN A 604 -16.13 -12.39 -6.21
CA ASN A 604 -15.49 -12.70 -7.48
C ASN A 604 -16.43 -13.45 -8.41
N SER A 605 -17.12 -14.48 -7.92
CA SER A 605 -18.09 -15.24 -8.74
C SER A 605 -19.25 -14.36 -9.23
N LEU A 606 -19.69 -13.40 -8.42
CA LEU A 606 -20.71 -12.42 -8.79
C LEU A 606 -20.18 -11.40 -9.81
N LEU A 607 -18.93 -10.96 -9.69
CA LEU A 607 -18.25 -10.14 -10.70
C LEU A 607 -18.23 -10.86 -12.05
N ILE A 608 -17.76 -12.12 -12.07
CA ILE A 608 -17.66 -12.95 -13.27
C ILE A 608 -19.03 -13.11 -13.94
N LYS A 609 -20.09 -13.31 -13.14
CA LYS A 609 -21.46 -13.36 -13.64
C LYS A 609 -21.93 -12.01 -14.23
N LYS A 610 -21.54 -10.88 -13.61
CA LYS A 610 -21.90 -9.53 -14.07
C LYS A 610 -21.19 -9.14 -15.36
N ILE A 611 -19.90 -9.43 -15.47
CA ILE A 611 -19.12 -9.12 -16.67
C ILE A 611 -19.49 -10.04 -17.83
N GLY A 612 -19.80 -11.32 -17.59
CA GLY A 612 -20.18 -12.27 -18.64
C GLY A 612 -19.05 -12.65 -19.61
N PRO A 613 -19.23 -13.73 -20.40
CA PRO A 613 -18.21 -14.25 -21.31
C PRO A 613 -17.90 -13.30 -22.49
N PRO A 614 -16.71 -13.40 -23.11
CA PRO A 614 -15.60 -14.30 -22.75
C PRO A 614 -14.81 -13.77 -21.53
N ILE A 615 -14.40 -14.66 -20.63
CA ILE A 615 -13.59 -14.31 -19.44
C ILE A 615 -12.34 -15.21 -19.46
N PRO A 616 -11.13 -14.67 -19.19
CA PRO A 616 -9.92 -15.49 -19.15
C PRO A 616 -9.96 -16.49 -17.98
N GLN A 617 -9.13 -17.53 -18.04
CA GLN A 617 -8.91 -18.40 -16.89
C GLN A 617 -8.17 -17.62 -15.78
N LEU A 618 -8.90 -17.28 -14.71
CA LEU A 618 -8.44 -16.46 -13.59
C LEU A 618 -7.50 -17.22 -12.66
#